data_AF-A0A7C5YBW9-F1
#
_entry.id   AF-A0A7C5YBW9-F1
#
_cell.length_a   1.000
_cell.length_b   1.000
_cell.length_c   1.000
_cell.angle_alpha   90.00
_cell.angle_beta   90.00
_cell.angle_gamma   90.00
#
_symmetry.space_group_name_H-M   'P 1'
#
loop_
_entity.id
_entity.type
_entity.pdbx_description
1 polymer ?
#
loop_
_entity_poly.entity_id
_entity_poly.type
_entity_poly.pdbx_seq_one_letter_code
_entity_poly.pdbx_strand_id
1 'polypeptide(L)' 'MFVSVDVGTTSVKVALIDDSGFIIRSYVIENPISHPEPGAAEQSLNYIVKSVLDGLSSVIRGFESRIESITLITYMGALG' A
#
# COMPACT_ATOMS: atom_id res chain seq x y z
N MET A 1 7.80 -9.92 -13.39
CA MET A 1 7.20 -9.79 -12.02
C MET A 1 6.64 -8.39 -11.81
N PHE A 2 5.50 -8.32 -11.13
CA PHE A 2 4.72 -7.08 -10.98
C PHE A 2 4.46 -6.78 -9.51
N VAL A 3 4.50 -5.51 -9.13
CA VAL A 3 4.11 -5.07 -7.79
C VAL A 3 2.82 -4.27 -7.87
N SER A 4 1.84 -4.65 -7.04
CA SER A 4 0.61 -3.89 -6.84
C SER A 4 0.64 -3.21 -5.47
N VAL A 5 0.35 -1.92 -5.43
CA VAL A 5 0.18 -1.12 -4.20
C VAL A 5 -1.25 -0.61 -4.17
N ASP A 6 -2.02 -1.00 -3.16
CA ASP A 6 -3.37 -0.52 -2.87
C ASP A 6 -3.34 0.36 -1.62
N VAL A 7 -3.54 1.66 -1.81
CA VAL A 7 -3.67 2.65 -0.73
C VAL A 7 -5.15 2.88 -0.45
N GLY A 8 -5.68 2.13 0.52
CA GLY A 8 -7.04 2.27 1.01
C GLY A 8 -7.14 3.24 2.19
N THR A 9 -8.36 3.45 2.67
CA THR A 9 -8.64 4.36 3.80
C THR A 9 -8.04 3.84 5.12
N THR A 10 -8.12 2.54 5.37
CA THR A 10 -7.70 1.95 6.65
C THR A 10 -6.41 1.15 6.56
N SER A 11 -5.88 0.91 5.36
CA SER A 11 -4.66 0.12 5.19
C SER A 11 -3.97 0.41 3.87
N VAL A 12 -2.66 0.18 3.86
CA VAL A 12 -1.85 0.04 2.64
C VAL A 12 -1.53 -1.44 2.45
N LYS A 13 -1.79 -1.95 1.25
CA LYS A 13 -1.47 -3.32 0.85
C LYS A 13 -0.48 -3.29 -0.29
N VAL A 14 0.55 -4.12 -0.21
CA VAL A 14 1.55 -4.28 -1.26
C VAL A 14 1.68 -5.77 -1.60
N ALA A 15 1.63 -6.13 -2.86
CA ALA A 15 1.74 -7.51 -3.32
C ALA A 15 2.75 -7.63 -4.46
N LEU A 16 3.67 -8.59 -4.35
CA LEU A 16 4.53 -9.04 -5.45
C LEU A 16 3.84 -10.22 -6.15
N ILE A 17 3.69 -10.11 -7.45
CA ILE A 17 2.94 -11.03 -8.31
C ILE A 17 3.90 -11.56 -9.38
N ASP A 18 3.86 -12.88 -9.64
CA ASP A 18 4.61 -13.48 -10.74
C ASP A 18 3.89 -13.36 -12.09
N ASP A 19 4.54 -13.83 -13.14
CA ASP A 19 4.05 -13.70 -14.51
C ASP A 19 2.85 -14.63 -14.80
N SER A 20 2.57 -15.57 -13.89
CA SER A 20 1.38 -16.44 -13.91
C SER A 20 0.21 -15.84 -13.11
N GLY A 21 0.39 -14.68 -12.48
CA GLY A 21 -0.62 -14.00 -11.69
C GLY A 21 -0.70 -14.43 -10.22
N PHE A 22 0.24 -15.23 -9.72
CA PHE A 22 0.25 -15.66 -8.32
C PHE A 22 0.94 -14.66 -7.41
N ILE A 23 0.36 -14.42 -6.24
CA ILE A 23 0.98 -13.61 -5.19
C ILE A 23 2.14 -14.40 -4.57
N ILE A 24 3.35 -13.90 -4.74
CA ILE A 24 4.58 -14.47 -4.18
C ILE A 24 4.82 -13.96 -2.76
N ARG A 25 4.56 -12.67 -2.53
CA ARG A 25 4.66 -12.01 -1.22
C ARG A 25 3.62 -10.92 -1.10
N SER A 26 3.16 -10.69 0.12
CA SER A 26 2.32 -9.53 0.43
C SER A 26 2.74 -8.89 1.73
N TYR A 27 2.43 -7.61 1.85
CA TYR A 27 2.60 -6.79 3.03
C TYR A 27 1.33 -5.98 3.23
N VAL A 28 0.82 -5.94 4.47
CA VAL A 28 -0.36 -5.16 4.84
C VAL A 28 -0.01 -4.39 6.10
N ILE A 29 -0.27 -3.09 6.07
CA ILE A 29 -0.12 -2.22 7.24
C ILE A 29 -1.37 -1.38 7.40
N GLU A 30 -1.86 -1.31 8.62
CA GLU A 30 -3.00 -0.45 8.96
C GLU A 30 -2.57 1.02 8.89
N ASN A 31 -3.43 1.85 8.30
CA ASN A 31 -3.26 3.29 8.24
C ASN A 31 -4.16 3.92 9.31
N PRO A 32 -3.59 4.47 10.40
CA PRO A 32 -4.37 5.05 11.48
C PRO A 32 -5.12 6.29 10.99
N ILE A 33 -6.36 6.43 11.43
CA ILE A 33 -7.21 7.60 11.18
C ILE A 33 -7.32 8.37 12.49
N SER A 34 -7.00 9.67 12.43
CA SER A 34 -7.17 10.60 13.54
C SER A 34 -8.60 11.15 13.53
N HIS A 35 -9.20 11.23 14.71
CA HIS A 35 -10.53 11.81 14.93
C HIS A 35 -10.41 12.98 15.93
N PRO A 36 -9.87 14.13 15.51
CA PRO A 36 -9.60 15.26 16.43
C PRO A 36 -10.87 15.90 16.98
N GLU A 37 -11.97 15.84 16.23
CA GLU A 37 -13.28 16.34 16.63
C GLU A 37 -14.41 15.43 16.07
N PRO A 38 -15.62 15.45 16.65
CA PRO A 38 -16.73 14.64 16.18
C PRO A 38 -17.03 14.89 14.69
N GLY A 39 -17.02 13.83 13.89
CA GLY A 39 -17.25 13.89 12.45
C GLY A 39 -15.99 14.11 11.59
N ALA A 40 -14.85 14.44 12.20
CA ALA A 40 -13.58 14.51 11.49
C ALA A 40 -12.94 13.12 11.36
N ALA A 41 -12.32 12.86 10.21
CA ALA A 41 -11.51 11.67 9.94
C ALA A 41 -10.30 12.08 9.09
N GLU A 42 -9.13 12.13 9.71
CA GLU A 42 -7.90 12.62 9.08
C GLU A 42 -6.87 11.51 8.94
N GLN A 43 -6.13 11.52 7.83
CA GLN A 43 -5.02 10.60 7.59
C GLN A 43 -3.71 11.37 7.45
N SER A 44 -2.62 10.78 7.94
CA SER A 44 -1.28 11.36 7.78
C SER A 44 -0.66 10.92 6.47
N LEU A 45 -0.40 11.86 5.56
CA LEU A 45 0.29 11.59 4.30
C LEU A 45 1.70 11.00 4.53
N ASN A 46 2.41 11.49 5.54
CA ASN A 46 3.73 10.96 5.90
C ASN A 46 3.66 9.49 6.32
N TYR A 47 2.60 9.12 7.06
CA TYR A 47 2.38 7.72 7.44
C TYR A 47 2.07 6.85 6.22
N ILE A 48 1.19 7.33 5.33
CA ILE A 48 0.85 6.62 4.08
C ILE A 48 2.09 6.38 3.22
N VAL A 49 2.90 7.42 2.98
CA VAL A 49 4.13 7.31 2.18
C VAL A 49 5.11 6.33 2.81
N LYS A 50 5.31 6.41 4.13
CA LYS A 50 6.17 5.47 4.85
C LYS A 50 5.69 4.03 4.71
N SER A 51 4.38 3.79 4.89
CA SER A 51 3.75 2.48 4.75
C SER A 51 3.92 1.88 3.36
N VAL A 52 3.81 2.70 2.30
CA VAL A 52 4.08 2.27 0.92
C VAL A 52 5.54 1.87 0.75
N LEU A 53 6.48 2.70 1.22
CA LEU A 53 7.92 2.42 1.08
C LEU A 53 8.34 1.18 1.86
N ASP A 54 7.84 1.00 3.08
CA ASP A 54 8.10 -0.17 3.92
C ASP A 54 7.55 -1.44 3.25
N GLY A 55 6.33 -1.38 2.71
CA GLY A 55 5.72 -2.50 2.00
C GLY A 55 6.47 -2.86 0.72
N LEU A 56 6.85 -1.88 -0.10
CA LEU A 56 7.68 -2.09 -1.29
C LEU A 56 9.00 -2.77 -0.92
N SER A 57 9.76 -2.20 0.01
CA SER A 57 11.05 -2.74 0.47
C SER A 57 10.93 -4.18 0.99
N SER A 58 9.82 -4.49 1.68
CA SER A 58 9.56 -5.82 2.22
C SER A 58 9.29 -6.85 1.14
N VAL A 59 8.41 -6.55 0.16
CA VAL A 59 8.01 -7.55 -0.84
C VAL A 59 9.05 -7.75 -1.94
N ILE A 60 9.78 -6.72 -2.34
CA ILE A 60 10.74 -6.81 -3.48
C ILE A 60 12.10 -7.39 -3.08
N ARG A 61 12.38 -7.55 -1.78
CA ARG A 61 13.70 -7.98 -1.30
C ARG A 61 14.14 -9.32 -1.90
N GLY A 62 15.24 -9.34 -2.63
CA GLY A 62 15.75 -10.51 -3.36
C GLY A 62 15.13 -10.72 -4.76
N PHE A 63 14.30 -9.80 -5.23
CA PHE A 63 13.69 -9.77 -6.56
C PHE A 63 13.90 -8.44 -7.29
N GLU A 64 14.75 -7.55 -6.76
CA GLU A 64 14.91 -6.16 -7.20
C GLU A 64 15.20 -6.03 -8.70
N SER A 65 16.04 -6.91 -9.24
CA SER A 65 16.41 -6.94 -10.67
C SER A 65 15.36 -7.55 -11.60
N ARG A 66 14.25 -8.07 -11.04
CA ARG A 66 13.19 -8.80 -11.77
C ARG A 66 11.85 -8.04 -11.75
N ILE A 67 11.79 -6.89 -11.08
CA ILE A 67 10.58 -6.07 -11.05
C ILE A 67 10.45 -5.34 -12.38
N GLU A 68 9.37 -5.62 -13.10
CA GLU A 68 9.08 -5.00 -14.40
C GLU A 68 8.21 -3.76 -14.25
N SER A 69 7.27 -3.78 -13.30
CA SER A 69 6.42 -2.64 -13.01
C SER A 69 5.98 -2.58 -11.55
N ILE A 70 5.66 -1.37 -11.12
CA ILE A 70 5.00 -1.08 -9.86
C ILE A 70 3.75 -0.26 -10.22
N THR A 71 2.58 -0.80 -9.90
CA THR A 71 1.29 -0.13 -10.11
C THR A 71 0.76 0.35 -8.77
N LEU A 72 0.37 1.62 -8.71
CA LEU A 72 -0.21 2.22 -7.51
C LEU A 72 -1.68 2.55 -7.76
N ILE A 73 -2.54 2.04 -6.89
CA ILE A 73 -3.98 2.21 -6.90
C ILE A 73 -4.36 2.89 -5.58
N THR A 74 -5.20 3.90 -5.65
CA THR A 74 -5.74 4.56 -4.47
C THR A 74 -7.22 4.85 -4.66
N TYR A 75 -7.99 4.67 -3.60
CA TYR A 75 -9.37 5.10 -3.53
C TYR A 75 -9.59 5.80 -2.19
N MET A 76 -9.68 7.13 -2.23
CA MET A 76 -10.08 7.94 -1.08
C MET A 76 -11.49 8.48 -1.33
N GLY A 77 -12.49 7.74 -0.86
CA GLY A 77 -13.87 8.23 -0.81
C GLY A 77 -14.05 9.14 0.40
N ALA A 78 -14.33 10.41 0.17
CA ALA A 78 -14.86 11.28 1.23
C ALA A 78 -16.30 10.85 1.51
N LEU A 79 -16.60 10.41 2.73
CA LEU A 79 -17.99 10.34 3.20
C LEU A 79 -18.43 11.79 3.44
N GLY A 80 -19.21 12.32 2.50
CA GLY A 80 -19.90 13.61 2.64
C GLY A 80 -21.16 13.50 3.46
#